data_AF-J9DCM8-F1
#
_entry.id   AF-J9DCM8-F1
#
_cell.length_a   1.000
_cell.length_b   1.000
_cell.length_c   1.000
_cell.angle_alpha   90.00
_cell.angle_beta   90.00
_cell.angle_gamma   90.00
#
_symmetry.space_group_name_H-M   'P 1'
#
loop_
_entity.id
_entity.type
_entity.pdbx_description
1 polymer ?
#
loop_
_entity_poly.entity_id
_entity_poly.type
_entity_poly.pdbx_seq_one_letter_code
_entity_poly.pdbx_strand_id
1 'polypeptide(L)' 'MVGASLHLDRRDGDGAITHAWAGIVGRDGLNPMTWYSLDESGQPVEAE' A
#
# COMPACT_ATOMS: atom_id res chain seq x y z
N MET A 1 -15.56 -13.66 -6.26
CA MET A 1 -14.39 -13.25 -5.46
C MET A 1 -14.69 -11.91 -4.84
N VAL A 2 -14.67 -11.80 -3.52
CA VAL A 2 -14.74 -10.51 -2.82
C VAL A 2 -13.33 -9.93 -2.77
N GLY A 3 -13.13 -8.76 -3.38
CA GLY A 3 -11.88 -8.00 -3.29
C GLY A 3 -12.02 -6.93 -2.23
N ALA A 4 -10.96 -6.67 -1.46
CA ALA A 4 -10.89 -5.54 -0.54
C ALA A 4 -10.18 -4.37 -1.24
N SER A 5 -10.61 -3.14 -0.96
CA SER A 5 -9.80 -1.97 -1.28
C SER A 5 -8.67 -1.84 -0.28
N LEU A 6 -7.46 -1.57 -0.76
CA LEU A 6 -6.32 -1.20 0.05
C LEU A 6 -5.96 0.25 -0.26
N HIS A 7 -5.79 1.05 0.79
CA HIS A 7 -5.32 2.43 0.72
C HIS A 7 -4.10 2.56 1.61
N LEU A 8 -3.04 3.16 1.09
CA LEU A 8 -1.77 3.34 1.79
C LEU A 8 -1.29 4.77 1.62
N ASP A 9 -0.74 5.31 2.70
CA ASP A 9 -0.06 6.60 2.73
C ASP A 9 1.39 6.40 3.21
N ARG A 10 2.36 6.99 2.50
CA ARG A 10 3.73 7.16 2.99
C ARG A 10 3.85 8.52 3.64
N ARG A 11 4.48 8.56 4.81
CA ARG A 11 4.80 9.81 5.51
C ARG A 11 6.32 9.98 5.65
N ASP A 12 6.79 11.21 5.64
CA ASP A 12 8.16 11.54 6.03
C ASP A 12 8.31 11.64 7.56
N GLY A 13 9.51 12.03 8.02
CA GLY A 13 9.81 12.16 9.44
C GLY A 13 9.04 13.28 10.16
N ASP A 14 8.53 14.26 9.42
CA ASP A 14 7.70 15.35 9.95
C ASP A 14 6.20 15.00 9.91
N GLY A 15 5.85 13.81 9.40
CA GLY A 15 4.50 13.28 9.33
C GLY A 15 3.70 13.73 8.10
N ALA A 16 4.32 14.49 7.18
CA ALA A 16 3.68 14.91 5.94
C ALA A 16 3.51 13.72 5.00
N ILE A 17 2.35 13.62 4.34
CA ILE A 17 2.11 12.57 3.34
C ILE A 17 2.94 12.90 2.10
N THR A 18 3.84 11.99 1.74
CA THR A 18 4.70 12.13 0.55
C THR A 18 4.15 11.35 -0.65
N HIS A 19 3.43 10.25 -0.38
CA HIS A 19 2.80 9.42 -1.40
C HIS A 19 1.47 8.86 -0.88
N ALA A 20 0.51 8.72 -1.78
CA ALA A 20 -0.75 8.03 -1.53
C ALA A 20 -1.01 7.05 -2.67
N TRP A 21 -1.52 5.87 -2.34
CA TRP A 21 -1.79 4.80 -3.29
C TRP A 21 -3.08 4.07 -2.94
N ALA A 22 -3.79 3.57 -3.94
CA ALA A 22 -4.95 2.72 -3.75
C ALA A 22 -5.00 1.60 -4.79
N GLY A 23 -5.44 0.42 -4.35
CA GLY A 23 -5.61 -0.73 -5.23
C GLY A 23 -6.58 -1.76 -4.68
N ILE A 24 -6.71 -2.87 -5.40
CA ILE A 24 -7.66 -3.93 -5.09
C ILE A 24 -6.86 -5.17 -4.71
N VAL A 25 -7.06 -5.67 -3.49
CA VAL A 25 -6.45 -6.91 -3.01
C VAL A 25 -6.87 -8.07 -3.91
N GLY A 26 -5.90 -8.89 -4.32
CA GLY A 26 -6.07 -9.97 -5.29
C GLY A 26 -5.84 -9.55 -6.75
N ARG A 27 -5.32 -8.34 -7.01
CA ARG A 27 -4.91 -7.87 -8.34
C ARG A 27 -3.51 -7.27 -8.28
N ASP A 28 -2.85 -7.21 -9.43
CA ASP A 28 -1.57 -6.49 -9.62
C ASP A 28 -0.48 -6.87 -8.60
N GLY A 29 -0.47 -8.15 -8.19
CA GLY A 29 0.49 -8.69 -7.21
C GLY A 29 0.13 -8.48 -5.74
N LEU A 30 -1.02 -7.89 -5.40
CA LEU A 30 -1.48 -7.76 -4.02
C LEU A 30 -2.10 -9.06 -3.48
N ASN A 31 -1.49 -9.64 -2.45
CA ASN A 31 -1.93 -10.86 -1.80
C ASN A 31 -2.93 -10.57 -0.67
N PRO A 32 -4.01 -11.36 -0.54
CA PRO A 32 -4.88 -11.31 0.65
C PRO A 32 -4.10 -11.69 1.91
N MET A 33 -4.50 -11.12 3.05
CA MET A 33 -3.90 -11.38 4.37
C MET A 33 -2.42 -11.00 4.49
N THR A 34 -1.95 -10.10 3.63
CA THR A 34 -0.58 -9.56 3.64
C THR A 34 -0.61 -8.07 3.99
N TRP A 35 0.34 -7.64 4.83
CA TRP A 35 0.53 -6.22 5.12
C TRP A 35 1.38 -5.58 4.04
N TYR A 36 1.08 -4.32 3.72
CA TYR A 36 1.82 -3.55 2.72
C TYR A 36 2.14 -2.17 3.27
N SER A 37 3.26 -1.62 2.79
CA SER A 37 3.64 -0.22 2.95
C SER A 37 4.05 0.35 1.59
N LEU A 38 4.24 1.66 1.50
CA LEU A 38 4.78 2.28 0.29
C LEU A 38 6.29 2.48 0.43
N ASP A 39 7.04 2.10 -0.60
CA ASP A 39 8.46 2.41 -0.70
C ASP A 39 8.72 3.90 -1.00
N GLU A 40 10.00 4.29 -1.16
CA GLU A 40 10.39 5.68 -1.43
C GLU A 40 9.80 6.25 -2.73
N SER A 41 9.40 5.39 -3.67
CA SER A 41 8.79 5.77 -4.94
C SER A 41 7.26 5.75 -4.91
N GLY A 42 6.66 5.43 -3.77
CA GLY A 42 5.21 5.33 -3.61
C GLY A 42 4.61 4.04 -4.15
N GLN A 43 5.42 3.00 -4.39
CA GLN A 43 4.92 1.68 -4.82
C GLN A 43 4.64 0.78 -3.62
N PRO A 44 3.55 -0.02 -3.65
CA PRO A 44 3.25 -0.96 -2.59
C PRO A 44 4.29 -2.09 -2.55
N VAL A 45 4.84 -2.32 -1.36
CA VAL A 45 5.74 -3.44 -1.05
C VAL A 45 5.23 -4.18 0.19
N GLU A 46 5.39 -5.50 0.23
CA GLU A 46 5.01 -6.29 1.40
C GLU A 46 5.76 -5.78 2.64
N ALA A 47 5.03 -5.58 3.73
CA ALA A 47 5.57 -5.20 5.02
C ALA A 47 5.73 -6.45 5.89
N GLU A 48 6.85 -6.56 6.61
CA GLU A 48 7.08 -7.59 7.62
C GLU A 48 6.27 -7.35 8.90
#